data_AF-A0A925DCB3-F1
#
_entry.id   AF-A0A925DCB3-F1
#
_cell.length_a   1.000
_cell.length_b   1.000
_cell.length_c   1.000
_cell.angle_alpha   90.00
_cell.angle_beta   90.00
_cell.angle_gamma   90.00
#
_symmetry.space_group_name_H-M   'P 1'
#
loop_
_entity.id
_entity.type
_entity.pdbx_description
1 polymer ?
#
loop_
_entity_poly.entity_id
_entity_poly.type
_entity_poly.pdbx_seq_one_letter_code
_entity_poly.pdbx_strand_id
1 'polypeptide(L)'
;MFEPTPLVRLTNLFPKLEVHAKCEFLAPSGCFKIRGAAHLLEHLKREGRSPELIVPSMGNTALGAAVGAKEFGFKMTGVVPTTIAKAKDEKLKALGVELVKITCGGSE
;
A
#
# COMPACT_ATOMS: atom_id res chain seq x y z
N MET A 1 6.30 -1.55 14.41
CA MET A 1 6.22 -2.65 13.41
C MET A 1 4.77 -3.14 13.37
N PHE A 2 4.20 -3.37 12.19
CA PHE A 2 2.78 -3.77 12.07
C PHE A 2 2.54 -5.17 12.64
N GLU A 3 1.41 -5.33 13.33
CA GLU A 3 1.00 -6.62 13.87
C GLU A 3 0.96 -7.72 12.78
N PRO A 4 1.33 -8.97 13.12
CA PRO A 4 1.16 -10.11 12.24
C PRO A 4 -0.31 -10.34 11.92
N THR A 5 -0.63 -10.53 10.63
CA THR A 5 -1.98 -10.92 10.22
C THR A 5 -2.27 -12.38 10.60
N PRO A 6 -3.53 -12.76 10.82
CA PRO A 6 -3.85 -14.12 11.25
C PRO A 6 -3.61 -15.15 10.14
N LEU A 7 -3.38 -16.39 10.56
CA LEU A 7 -3.41 -17.58 9.73
C LEU A 7 -4.72 -18.32 10.02
N VAL A 8 -5.55 -18.54 9.01
CA VAL A 8 -6.87 -19.15 9.17
C VAL A 8 -6.91 -20.49 8.45
N ARG A 9 -7.27 -21.56 9.16
CA ARG A 9 -7.47 -22.89 8.57
C ARG A 9 -8.76 -22.90 7.75
N LEU A 10 -8.68 -23.31 6.48
CA LEU A 10 -9.81 -23.31 5.56
C LEU A 10 -10.63 -24.61 5.63
N THR A 11 -11.17 -24.90 6.81
CA THR A 11 -11.84 -26.20 7.10
C THR A 11 -13.03 -26.49 6.20
N ASN A 12 -13.79 -25.46 5.81
CA ASN A 12 -15.01 -25.64 5.01
C ASN A 12 -14.71 -25.84 3.51
N LEU A 13 -13.62 -25.28 3.01
CA LEU A 13 -13.20 -25.41 1.60
C LEU A 13 -12.36 -26.67 1.39
N PHE A 14 -11.52 -27.01 2.36
CA PHE A 14 -10.58 -28.12 2.28
C PHE A 14 -10.72 -29.02 3.52
N PRO A 15 -11.84 -29.74 3.68
CA PRO A 15 -12.11 -30.49 4.91
C PRO A 15 -11.11 -31.64 5.17
N LYS A 16 -10.52 -32.19 4.10
CA LYS A 16 -9.59 -33.35 4.16
C LYS A 16 -8.12 -32.97 4.01
N LEU A 17 -7.80 -31.70 3.75
CA LEU A 17 -6.43 -31.22 3.55
C LEU A 17 -6.10 -30.13 4.57
N GLU A 18 -4.82 -29.99 4.91
CA GLU A 18 -4.35 -28.92 5.78
C GLU A 18 -3.99 -27.68 4.95
N VAL A 19 -5.00 -26.85 4.67
CA VAL A 19 -4.83 -25.61 3.91
C VAL A 19 -5.09 -24.41 4.82
N HIS A 20 -4.14 -23.49 4.83
CA HIS A 20 -4.18 -22.26 5.60
C HIS A 20 -4.14 -21.03 4.70
N ALA A 21 -4.94 -20.01 5.03
CA ALA A 21 -4.89 -18.70 4.40
C ALA A 21 -4.20 -17.69 5.33
N LYS A 22 -3.20 -16.98 4.80
CA LYS A 22 -2.61 -15.82 5.47
C LYS A 22 -3.41 -14.57 5.08
N CYS A 23 -4.13 -13.99 6.05
CA CYS A 23 -5.11 -12.93 5.78
C CYS A 23 -4.48 -11.53 5.64
N GLU A 24 -3.62 -11.32 4.65
CA GLU A 24 -2.93 -10.03 4.45
C GLU A 24 -3.83 -8.85 4.08
N PHE A 25 -5.08 -9.10 3.70
CA PHE A 25 -6.09 -8.06 3.51
C PHE A 25 -6.51 -7.38 4.83
N LEU A 26 -6.17 -7.98 5.99
CA LEU A 26 -6.38 -7.39 7.31
C LEU A 26 -5.23 -6.49 7.78
N ALA A 27 -4.16 -6.36 6.98
CA ALA A 27 -3.10 -5.40 7.30
C ALA A 27 -3.66 -3.95 7.25
N PRO A 28 -3.04 -2.96 7.93
CA PRO A 28 -3.57 -1.60 8.01
C PRO A 28 -3.85 -0.90 6.68
N SER A 29 -3.09 -1.24 5.63
CA SER A 29 -3.34 -0.73 4.26
C SER A 29 -4.47 -1.44 3.52
N GLY A 30 -4.99 -2.53 4.06
CA GLY A 30 -5.92 -3.47 3.41
C GLY A 30 -5.24 -4.46 2.46
N CYS A 31 -3.90 -4.54 2.42
CA CYS A 31 -3.18 -5.48 1.56
C CYS A 31 -1.73 -5.77 2.01
N PHE A 32 -1.15 -6.83 1.46
CA PHE A 32 0.22 -7.24 1.77
C PHE A 32 1.32 -6.25 1.34
N LYS A 33 1.02 -5.31 0.43
CA LYS A 33 2.04 -4.41 -0.12
C LYS A 33 2.61 -3.42 0.89
N ILE A 34 1.93 -3.25 2.03
CA ILE A 34 2.49 -2.49 3.16
C ILE A 34 3.78 -3.14 3.70
N ARG A 35 3.95 -4.46 3.61
CA ARG A 35 5.12 -5.15 4.15
C ARG A 35 6.42 -4.68 3.50
N GLY A 36 6.42 -4.61 2.16
CA GLY A 36 7.58 -4.11 1.40
C GLY A 36 7.85 -2.63 1.64
N ALA A 37 6.80 -1.80 1.64
CA ALA A 37 6.93 -0.37 1.90
C ALA A 37 7.47 -0.10 3.32
N ALA A 38 6.89 -0.75 4.33
CA ALA A 38 7.31 -0.63 5.71
C ALA A 38 8.77 -1.01 5.91
N HIS A 39 9.19 -2.13 5.31
CA HIS A 39 10.56 -2.61 5.40
C HIS A 39 11.56 -1.59 4.84
N LEU A 40 11.28 -1.05 3.64
CA LEU A 40 12.12 -0.02 3.03
C LEU A 40 12.18 1.25 3.90
N LEU A 41 11.03 1.71 4.39
CA LEU A 41 10.95 2.97 5.14
C LEU A 41 11.60 2.87 6.53
N GLU A 42 11.41 1.75 7.21
CA GLU A 42 12.09 1.44 8.46
C GLU A 42 13.61 1.40 8.26
N HIS A 43 14.06 0.77 7.17
CA HIS A 43 15.47 0.73 6.81
C HIS A 43 16.03 2.14 6.57
N LEU A 44 15.39 2.96 5.73
CA LEU A 44 15.81 4.33 5.45
C LEU A 44 15.82 5.20 6.72
N LYS A 45 14.81 5.06 7.58
CA LYS A 45 14.73 5.78 8.85
C LYS A 45 15.90 5.43 9.77
N ARG A 46 16.27 4.15 9.82
CA ARG A 46 17.44 3.68 10.60
C ARG A 46 18.76 4.21 10.03
N GLU A 47 18.86 4.38 8.71
CA GLU A 47 20.00 5.05 8.07
C GLU A 47 19.99 6.58 8.24
N GLY A 48 18.98 7.16 8.91
CA GLY A 48 18.84 8.62 9.05
C GLY A 48 18.45 9.32 7.75
N ARG A 49 17.94 8.59 6.76
CA ARG A 49 17.53 9.11 5.45
C ARG A 49 16.03 9.33 5.43
N SER A 50 15.61 10.50 4.94
CA SER A 50 14.19 10.86 4.78
C SER A 50 13.87 11.36 3.36
N PRO A 51 14.19 10.58 2.30
CA PRO A 51 13.79 10.97 0.94
C PRO A 51 12.27 11.05 0.81
N GLU A 52 11.81 11.87 -0.12
CA GLU A 52 10.42 11.80 -0.55
C GLU A 52 10.17 10.55 -1.40
N LEU A 53 9.04 9.88 -1.17
CA LEU A 53 8.62 8.72 -1.96
C LEU A 53 7.85 9.18 -3.18
N ILE A 54 8.30 8.79 -4.37
CA ILE A 54 7.54 8.98 -5.61
C ILE A 54 7.01 7.61 -6.05
N VAL A 55 5.69 7.46 -6.10
CA VAL A 55 5.04 6.17 -6.41
C VAL A 55 4.10 6.31 -7.61
N PRO A 56 4.51 5.84 -8.80
CA PRO A 56 3.67 5.84 -10.00
C PRO A 56 2.70 4.65 -9.98
N SER A 57 1.68 4.73 -9.13
CA SER A 57 0.67 3.69 -9.00
C SER A 57 -0.66 4.26 -8.50
N MET A 58 -1.77 3.65 -8.94
CA MET A 58 -3.12 3.89 -8.41
C MET A 58 -3.67 2.70 -7.62
N GLY A 59 -2.84 1.69 -7.36
CA GLY A 59 -3.29 0.41 -6.83
C GLY A 59 -2.99 0.22 -5.36
N ASN A 60 -3.04 -1.05 -4.94
CA ASN A 60 -2.65 -1.49 -3.61
C ASN A 60 -1.21 -1.08 -3.24
N THR A 61 -0.33 -0.91 -4.23
CA THR A 61 1.04 -0.42 -3.99
C THR A 61 1.03 1.01 -3.46
N ALA A 62 0.26 1.90 -4.09
CA ALA A 62 0.13 3.28 -3.64
C ALA A 62 -0.47 3.36 -2.24
N LEU A 63 -1.51 2.57 -1.95
CA LEU A 63 -2.11 2.53 -0.61
C LEU A 63 -1.17 1.95 0.44
N GLY A 64 -0.45 0.86 0.12
CA GLY A 64 0.54 0.27 1.02
C GLY A 64 1.69 1.24 1.33
N ALA A 65 2.19 1.93 0.30
CA ALA A 65 3.22 2.95 0.44
C ALA A 65 2.73 4.16 1.23
N ALA A 66 1.51 4.64 0.98
CA ALA A 66 0.92 5.80 1.65
C ALA A 66 0.73 5.56 3.15
N VAL A 67 0.19 4.39 3.51
CA VAL A 67 0.05 4.01 4.93
C VAL A 67 1.41 3.85 5.60
N GLY A 68 2.38 3.22 4.92
CA GLY A 68 3.75 3.12 5.42
C GLY A 68 4.40 4.50 5.60
N ALA A 69 4.29 5.38 4.61
CA ALA A 69 4.87 6.73 4.64
C ALA A 69 4.31 7.53 5.84
N LYS A 70 2.99 7.49 6.03
CA LYS A 70 2.33 8.12 7.18
C LYS A 70 2.83 7.58 8.52
N GLU A 71 2.93 6.24 8.65
CA GLU A 71 3.38 5.59 9.89
C GLU A 71 4.84 5.92 10.23
N PHE A 72 5.73 5.94 9.23
CA PHE A 72 7.16 6.14 9.46
C PHE A 72 7.60 7.61 9.45
N GLY A 73 6.73 8.53 9.00
CA GLY A 73 6.97 9.97 8.95
C GLY A 73 7.62 10.47 7.66
N PHE A 74 7.33 9.82 6.53
CA PHE A 74 7.84 10.17 5.21
C PHE A 74 6.79 10.91 4.38
N LYS A 75 7.24 11.83 3.53
CA LYS A 75 6.40 12.43 2.49
C LYS A 75 6.26 11.47 1.31
N MET A 76 5.10 11.51 0.66
CA MET A 76 4.84 10.71 -0.53
C MET A 76 4.08 11.52 -1.58
N THR A 77 4.59 11.46 -2.81
CA THR A 77 3.91 11.89 -4.03
C THR A 77 3.47 10.68 -4.83
N GLY A 78 2.17 10.60 -5.11
CA GLY A 78 1.56 9.61 -6.00
C GLY A 78 1.42 10.15 -7.42
N VAL A 79 1.98 9.45 -8.40
CA VAL A 79 1.79 9.78 -9.82
C VAL A 79 0.70 8.89 -10.38
N VAL A 80 -0.42 9.49 -10.78
CA VAL A 80 -1.65 8.79 -11.16
C VAL A 80 -2.24 9.41 -12.42
N PRO A 81 -2.90 8.64 -13.31
CA PRO A 81 -3.64 9.24 -14.41
C PRO A 81 -4.84 10.07 -13.92
N THR A 82 -5.25 11.00 -14.77
CA THR A 82 -6.49 11.77 -14.59
C THR A 82 -7.74 10.90 -14.45
N THR A 83 -7.72 9.68 -15.02
CA THR A 83 -8.80 8.69 -15.00
C THR A 83 -8.86 7.82 -13.73
N ILE A 84 -8.05 8.13 -12.71
CA ILE A 84 -8.11 7.42 -11.43
C ILE A 84 -9.54 7.39 -10.85
N ALA A 85 -9.96 6.23 -10.36
CA ALA A 85 -11.25 6.09 -9.68
C ALA A 85 -11.33 7.00 -8.44
N LYS A 86 -12.42 7.77 -8.32
CA LYS A 86 -12.63 8.78 -7.27
C LYS A 86 -12.35 8.25 -5.86
N ALA A 87 -12.84 7.06 -5.53
CA ALA A 87 -12.62 6.45 -4.20
C ALA A 87 -11.14 6.23 -3.88
N LYS A 88 -10.30 5.94 -4.89
CA LYS A 88 -8.85 5.74 -4.69
C LYS A 88 -8.11 7.07 -4.56
N ASP A 89 -8.52 8.07 -5.35
CA ASP A 89 -8.00 9.44 -5.25
C ASP A 89 -8.25 10.03 -3.85
N GLU A 90 -9.49 9.96 -3.38
CA GLU A 90 -9.88 10.46 -2.04
C GLU A 90 -9.14 9.72 -0.93
N LYS A 91 -9.01 8.40 -1.03
CA LYS A 91 -8.29 7.61 -0.02
C LYS A 91 -6.81 7.96 0.05
N LEU A 92 -6.14 8.19 -1.08
CA LEU A 92 -4.73 8.60 -1.10
C LEU A 92 -4.56 10.02 -0.52
N LYS A 93 -5.43 10.97 -0.89
CA LYS A 93 -5.43 12.32 -0.31
C LYS A 93 -5.68 12.32 1.19
N ALA A 94 -6.61 11.51 1.68
CA ALA A 94 -6.88 11.36 3.11
C ALA A 94 -5.69 10.78 3.90
N LEU A 95 -4.76 10.09 3.22
CA LEU A 95 -3.50 9.61 3.79
C LEU A 95 -2.38 10.66 3.74
N GLY A 96 -2.64 11.86 3.21
CA GLY A 96 -1.66 12.94 3.10
C GLY A 96 -0.74 12.84 1.89
N VAL A 97 -1.12 12.05 0.88
CA VAL A 97 -0.36 11.90 -0.36
C VAL A 97 -0.61 13.08 -1.29
N GLU A 98 0.45 13.69 -1.79
CA GLU A 98 0.36 14.64 -2.90
C GLU A 98 0.12 13.87 -4.20
N LEU A 99 -0.91 14.22 -4.97
CA LEU A 99 -1.23 13.53 -6.22
C LEU A 99 -0.86 14.37 -7.43
N VAL A 100 0.13 13.90 -8.19
CA VAL A 100 0.46 14.41 -9.52
C VAL A 100 -0.38 13.66 -10.54
N LYS A 101 -1.30 14.39 -11.18
CA LYS A 101 -2.17 13.84 -12.23
C LYS A 101 -1.52 13.97 -13.60
N ILE A 102 -1.40 12.85 -14.30
CA ILE A 102 -0.90 12.82 -15.68
C ILE A 102 -2.01 12.44 -16.65
N THR A 103 -2.01 13.04 -17.84
CA THR A 103 -2.86 12.56 -18.93
C THR A 103 -2.18 11.35 -19.53
N CYS A 104 -2.77 10.16 -19.37
CA CYS A 104 -2.32 9.00 -20.13
C CYS A 104 -2.75 9.20 -21.59
N GLY A 105 -1.78 9.49 -22.47
CA GLY A 105 -2.00 9.43 -23.91
C GLY A 105 -2.26 7.98 -24.32
N GLY A 106 -3.52 7.65 -24.60
CA GLY A 106 -3.94 6.42 -25.25
C GLY A 106 -4.91 6.79 -26.36
N SER A 107 -4.36 6.92 -27.58
CA SER A 107 -4.99 7.10 -28.90
C SER A 107 -6.20 8.05 -29.00
N GLU A 108 -5.95 9.26 -29.53
CA GLU A 108 -6.83 9.78 -30.59
C GLU A 108 -6.76 8.88 -31.82
#